data_AF-A0A6N3HM37-F1
#
_entry.id   AF-A0A6N3HM37-F1
#
_cell.length_a   1.000
_cell.length_b   1.000
_cell.length_c   1.000
_cell.angle_alpha   90.00
_cell.angle_beta   90.00
_cell.angle_gamma   90.00
#
_symmetry.space_group_name_H-M   'P 1'
#
loop_
_entity.id
_entity.type
_entity.pdbx_description
1 polymer ?
#
loop_
_entity_poly.entity_id
_entity_poly.type
_entity_poly.pdbx_seq_one_letter_code
_entity_poly.pdbx_strand_id
1 'polypeptide(L)'
;MAEMQAARVDDEIAHTASKGWMIAGLIGGAVVGALAVVATGGVGLIAVSSIAAAACAGGGMGELLGSMSWAPRHVTGKLGDGSPNVWINSRQAIRAHLSTGKCEEHSGSPQRVAEGSIKVYINNWPAARKGDLLTCSAEIHQGSANVLIGGEKAQTDEISPEIPAWVNWTMLAVGAGAMAVLAGPIVALTATAGGMLGGTGGNWLGGEIFGEGSDGQKWSMFIGSLVGGGLGAKGGMKYQAWRATPKPLINIRKISPKLATEPDTAFFWSGRSKGMGGPDVAEGIARSRGGVTLESTIKDKNIKMPEWDFDNPQSIKAWEDVSAAYAKQVSGEIRAVVGEELRPGNIWENVELPRLMANEKVTKITTIDPYSQAETVIFQRGN
;
A
#
# COMPACT_ATOMS: atom_id res chain seq x y z
N MET A 1 -12.57 36.80 -6.79
CA MET A 1 -11.22 37.11 -6.26
C MET A 1 -11.40 37.76 -4.90
N ALA A 2 -10.66 37.30 -3.89
CA ALA A 2 -10.75 37.89 -2.56
C ALA A 2 -10.09 39.27 -2.53
N GLU A 3 -10.71 40.22 -1.82
CA GLU A 3 -10.09 41.51 -1.51
C GLU A 3 -9.43 41.40 -0.14
N MET A 4 -8.15 41.77 -0.04
CA MET A 4 -7.36 41.62 1.20
C MET A 4 -6.94 42.99 1.72
N GLN A 5 -6.82 43.11 3.04
CA GLN A 5 -6.43 44.36 3.70
C GLN A 5 -5.07 44.85 3.20
N ALA A 6 -4.98 46.12 2.80
CA ALA A 6 -3.74 46.70 2.29
C ALA A 6 -2.66 46.77 3.38
N ALA A 7 -1.42 46.40 3.05
CA ALA A 7 -0.29 46.44 3.98
C ALA A 7 0.36 47.83 4.04
N ARG A 8 0.84 48.21 5.23
CA ARG A 8 1.44 49.52 5.52
C ARG A 8 2.69 49.38 6.37
N VAL A 9 3.56 50.37 6.32
CA VAL A 9 4.72 50.46 7.24
C VAL A 9 4.25 50.35 8.68
N ASP A 10 5.00 49.62 9.51
CA ASP A 10 4.73 49.20 10.89
C ASP A 10 3.70 48.07 11.07
N ASP A 11 3.08 47.55 9.98
CA ASP A 11 2.16 46.42 10.12
C ASP A 11 2.99 45.18 10.48
N GLU A 12 2.45 44.38 11.40
CA GLU A 12 3.13 43.21 11.93
C GLU A 12 3.33 42.14 10.87
N ILE A 13 4.48 41.47 10.93
CA ILE A 13 4.77 40.24 10.18
C ILE A 13 4.84 39.06 11.14
N ALA A 14 4.44 37.88 10.68
CA ALA A 14 4.37 36.70 11.52
C ALA A 14 4.85 35.46 10.77
N HIS A 15 5.43 34.52 11.52
CA HIS A 15 5.70 33.17 11.03
C HIS A 15 4.57 32.23 11.43
N THR A 16 4.46 31.13 10.70
CA THR A 16 3.62 30.02 11.15
C THR A 16 4.33 29.27 12.28
N ALA A 17 3.59 28.54 13.11
CA ALA A 17 4.21 27.67 14.12
C ALA A 17 4.67 26.32 13.52
N SER A 18 5.06 26.28 12.24
CA SER A 18 5.22 25.04 11.47
C SER A 18 6.20 24.05 12.08
N LYS A 19 7.30 24.54 12.67
CA LYS A 19 8.27 23.68 13.39
C LYS A 19 7.65 22.98 14.61
N GLY A 20 6.82 23.69 15.38
CA GLY A 20 6.13 23.12 16.54
C GLY A 20 5.11 22.06 16.13
N TRP A 21 4.33 22.35 15.07
CA TRP A 21 3.40 21.39 14.50
C TRP A 21 4.09 20.17 13.89
N MET A 22 5.28 20.33 13.30
CA MET A 22 6.10 19.21 12.82
C MET A 22 6.48 18.25 13.95
N ILE A 23 6.93 18.77 15.08
CA ILE A 23 7.25 17.96 16.28
C ILE A 23 5.99 17.25 16.79
N ALA A 24 4.88 17.98 16.91
CA ALA A 24 3.61 17.40 17.35
C ALA A 24 3.11 16.30 16.41
N GLY A 25 3.24 16.50 15.09
CA GLY A 25 2.88 15.52 14.06
C GLY A 25 3.72 14.26 14.14
N LEU A 26 5.03 14.39 14.40
CA LEU A 26 5.92 13.24 14.58
C LEU A 26 5.56 12.43 15.83
N ILE A 27 5.35 13.10 16.97
CA ILE A 27 4.96 12.43 18.23
C ILE A 27 3.59 11.76 18.06
N GLY A 28 2.60 12.49 17.55
CA GLY A 28 1.26 11.96 17.32
C GLY A 28 1.27 10.78 16.35
N GLY A 29 2.04 10.87 15.26
CA GLY A 29 2.22 9.79 14.29
C GLY A 29 2.82 8.53 14.89
N ALA A 30 3.88 8.68 15.70
CA ALA A 30 4.50 7.55 16.38
C ALA A 30 3.55 6.87 17.37
N VAL A 31 2.79 7.65 18.15
CA VAL A 31 1.81 7.11 19.11
C VAL A 31 0.68 6.38 18.39
N VAL A 32 0.08 6.99 17.36
CA VAL A 32 -0.99 6.34 16.58
C VAL A 32 -0.48 5.07 15.90
N GLY A 33 0.74 5.10 15.34
CA GLY A 33 1.38 3.93 14.76
C GLY A 33 1.56 2.79 15.76
N ALA A 34 2.11 3.10 16.93
CA ALA A 34 2.31 2.12 18.01
C ALA A 34 0.98 1.53 18.51
N LEU A 35 -0.01 2.37 18.76
CA LEU A 35 -1.34 1.92 19.20
C LEU A 35 -2.02 1.04 18.16
N ALA A 36 -1.93 1.39 16.88
CA ALA A 36 -2.52 0.60 15.80
C ALA A 36 -1.84 -0.77 15.63
N VAL A 37 -0.53 -0.88 15.86
CA VAL A 37 0.18 -2.17 15.89
C VAL A 37 -0.30 -3.03 17.06
N VAL A 38 -0.41 -2.45 18.26
CA VAL A 38 -0.87 -3.16 19.47
C VAL A 38 -2.32 -3.62 19.33
N ALA A 39 -3.22 -2.73 18.89
CA ALA A 39 -4.65 -3.02 18.80
C ALA A 39 -5.00 -4.09 17.75
N THR A 40 -4.14 -4.31 16.75
CA THR A 40 -4.42 -5.22 15.62
C THR A 40 -3.73 -6.58 15.74
N GLY A 41 -3.03 -6.84 16.86
CA GLY A 41 -2.41 -8.14 17.12
C GLY A 41 -1.28 -8.52 16.16
N GLY A 42 -0.69 -7.55 15.46
CA GLY A 42 0.56 -7.71 14.70
C GLY A 42 0.51 -8.48 13.38
N VAL A 43 -0.58 -9.17 13.00
CA VAL A 43 -0.52 -10.10 11.84
C VAL A 43 -1.30 -9.63 10.60
N GLY A 44 -2.31 -8.75 10.74
CA GLY A 44 -3.22 -8.44 9.62
C GLY A 44 -3.16 -7.03 9.02
N LEU A 45 -2.84 -6.01 9.83
CA LEU A 45 -3.04 -4.60 9.45
C LEU A 45 -1.75 -3.76 9.41
N ILE A 46 -0.57 -4.39 9.48
CA ILE A 46 0.72 -3.67 9.54
C ILE A 46 0.79 -2.62 8.44
N ALA A 47 0.39 -2.94 7.19
CA ALA A 47 0.52 -2.01 6.08
C ALA A 47 -0.30 -0.72 6.23
N VAL A 48 -1.58 -0.77 6.62
CA VAL A 48 -2.42 0.44 6.65
C VAL A 48 -2.02 1.37 7.81
N SER A 49 -1.73 0.80 8.98
CA SER A 49 -1.30 1.56 10.16
C SER A 49 0.11 2.14 10.01
N SER A 50 1.03 1.41 9.38
CA SER A 50 2.38 1.91 9.09
C SER A 50 2.41 3.00 8.03
N ILE A 51 1.48 3.01 7.06
CA ILE A 51 1.34 4.10 6.09
C ILE A 51 0.88 5.38 6.75
N ALA A 52 -0.14 5.30 7.62
CA ALA A 52 -0.59 6.45 8.41
C ALA A 52 0.53 6.94 9.36
N ALA A 53 1.22 6.02 10.03
CA ALA A 53 2.35 6.35 10.90
C ALA A 53 3.53 6.97 10.14
N ALA A 54 3.89 6.43 8.97
CA ALA A 54 4.99 6.94 8.14
C ALA A 54 4.65 8.31 7.53
N ALA A 55 3.40 8.54 7.11
CA ALA A 55 2.94 9.84 6.64
C ALA A 55 2.98 10.91 7.74
N CYS A 56 2.67 10.54 8.99
CA CYS A 56 2.75 11.45 10.13
C CYS A 56 4.19 11.62 10.65
N ALA A 57 5.01 10.57 10.65
CA ALA A 57 6.42 10.62 11.03
C ALA A 57 7.29 11.35 9.99
N GLY A 58 6.87 11.38 8.72
CA GLY A 58 7.52 12.10 7.63
C GLY A 58 7.32 13.61 7.64
N GLY A 59 6.84 14.21 8.73
CA GLY A 59 6.56 15.65 8.84
C GLY A 59 5.24 16.09 8.19
N GLY A 60 4.66 15.27 7.30
CA GLY A 60 3.51 15.67 6.47
C GLY A 60 2.25 16.09 7.24
N MET A 61 1.92 15.43 8.35
CA MET A 61 0.78 15.85 9.20
C MET A 61 1.09 17.15 9.95
N GLY A 62 2.32 17.32 10.43
CA GLY A 62 2.70 18.52 11.16
C GLY A 62 2.84 19.75 10.25
N GLU A 63 3.40 19.58 9.07
CA GLU A 63 3.44 20.61 8.02
C GLU A 63 2.03 20.97 7.55
N LEU A 64 1.15 19.97 7.36
CA LEU A 64 -0.26 20.21 7.08
C LEU A 64 -0.89 21.09 8.16
N LEU A 65 -0.84 20.68 9.43
CA LEU A 65 -1.45 21.42 10.54
C LEU A 65 -0.85 22.82 10.70
N GLY A 66 0.47 22.97 10.55
CA GLY A 66 1.16 24.26 10.64
C GLY A 66 0.81 25.23 9.53
N SER A 67 0.46 24.73 8.33
CA SER A 67 0.09 25.54 7.18
C SER A 67 -1.39 25.97 7.16
N MET A 68 -2.22 25.49 8.08
CA MET A 68 -3.67 25.76 8.07
C MET A 68 -3.98 27.22 8.39
N SER A 69 -5.09 27.74 7.85
CA SER A 69 -5.52 29.12 8.12
C SER A 69 -5.77 29.39 9.60
N TRP A 70 -6.27 28.39 10.35
CA TRP A 70 -6.52 28.46 11.79
C TRP A 70 -5.26 28.25 12.65
N ALA A 71 -4.15 27.82 12.07
CA ALA A 71 -2.93 27.57 12.82
C ALA A 71 -2.42 28.89 13.45
N PRO A 72 -2.03 28.86 14.74
CA PRO A 72 -1.48 30.04 15.40
C PRO A 72 -0.25 30.57 14.65
N ARG A 73 -0.19 31.89 14.59
CA ARG A 73 0.95 32.64 14.08
C ARG A 73 1.55 33.44 15.22
N HIS A 74 2.86 33.58 15.23
CA HIS A 74 3.57 34.41 16.20
C HIS A 74 4.21 35.58 15.47
N VAL A 75 4.02 36.78 16.03
CA VAL A 75 4.58 38.01 15.46
C VAL A 75 6.09 37.99 15.64
N THR A 76 6.82 38.19 14.54
CA THR A 76 8.29 38.11 14.47
C THR A 76 8.92 39.41 14.03
N GLY A 77 8.12 40.46 13.86
CA GLY A 77 8.60 41.81 13.57
C GLY A 77 7.58 42.66 12.84
N LYS A 78 8.07 43.66 12.09
CA LYS A 78 7.22 44.67 11.43
C LYS A 78 7.78 45.12 10.08
N LEU A 79 6.89 45.60 9.22
CA LEU A 79 7.26 46.26 7.96
C LEU A 79 7.97 47.59 8.22
N GLY A 80 9.09 47.83 7.54
CA GLY A 80 10.01 48.93 7.83
C GLY A 80 9.92 50.12 6.89
N ASP A 81 9.78 49.89 5.58
CA ASP A 81 9.77 50.95 4.57
C ASP A 81 8.69 50.73 3.49
N GLY A 82 8.17 51.84 2.95
CA GLY A 82 7.03 51.82 2.03
C GLY A 82 7.20 52.72 0.81
N SER A 83 6.08 53.08 0.20
CA SER A 83 6.03 54.06 -0.88
C SER A 83 6.40 55.47 -0.38
N PRO A 84 7.19 56.24 -1.15
CA PRO A 84 7.53 57.62 -0.79
C PRO A 84 6.37 58.59 -0.97
N ASN A 85 5.32 58.21 -1.71
CA ASN A 85 4.23 59.13 -2.10
C ASN A 85 2.82 58.52 -2.10
N VAL A 86 2.66 57.28 -1.68
CA VAL A 86 1.35 56.64 -1.51
C VAL A 86 1.19 56.21 -0.07
N TRP A 87 0.17 56.75 0.59
CA TRP A 87 -0.16 56.47 1.97
C TRP A 87 -1.55 55.84 2.09
N ILE A 88 -1.67 54.90 3.00
CA ILE A 88 -2.93 54.26 3.36
C ILE A 88 -3.12 54.48 4.85
N ASN A 89 -4.16 55.23 5.23
CA ASN A 89 -4.40 55.64 6.62
C ASN A 89 -3.15 56.25 7.28
N SER A 90 -2.55 57.24 6.60
CA SER A 90 -1.37 57.99 7.07
C SER A 90 -0.08 57.18 7.25
N ARG A 91 -0.05 55.92 6.83
CA ARG A 91 1.16 55.07 6.85
C ARG A 91 1.53 54.72 5.42
N GLN A 92 2.83 54.68 5.11
CA GLN A 92 3.29 54.43 3.75
C GLN A 92 2.80 53.05 3.29
N ALA A 93 2.30 52.97 2.06
CA ALA A 93 1.81 51.73 1.48
C ALA A 93 2.97 50.81 1.09
N ILE A 94 2.79 49.50 1.22
CA ILE A 94 3.86 48.51 1.00
C ILE A 94 3.86 47.99 -0.42
N ARG A 95 5.06 47.85 -0.99
CA ARG A 95 5.29 47.40 -2.36
C ARG A 95 6.10 46.11 -2.35
N ALA A 96 5.62 45.09 -3.07
CA ALA A 96 6.44 43.92 -3.35
C ALA A 96 7.72 44.33 -4.11
N HIS A 97 8.78 43.55 -3.98
CA HIS A 97 10.14 43.78 -4.50
C HIS A 97 10.92 44.97 -3.93
N LEU A 98 10.25 46.01 -3.45
CA LEU A 98 10.94 47.22 -2.96
C LEU A 98 10.92 47.35 -1.45
N SER A 99 9.75 47.18 -0.84
CA SER A 99 9.59 47.35 0.60
C SER A 99 10.24 46.21 1.37
N THR A 100 10.70 46.52 2.58
CA THR A 100 11.31 45.55 3.47
C THR A 100 10.63 45.52 4.84
N GLY A 101 10.79 44.42 5.55
CA GLY A 101 10.37 44.22 6.93
C GLY A 101 11.52 43.71 7.78
N LYS A 102 11.54 44.11 9.05
CA LYS A 102 12.49 43.59 10.02
C LYS A 102 11.90 42.31 10.61
N CYS A 103 12.60 41.19 10.43
CA CYS A 103 12.26 39.91 11.05
C CYS A 103 13.32 39.53 12.08
N GLU A 104 12.89 39.11 13.26
CA GLU A 104 13.75 38.79 14.41
C GLU A 104 14.23 37.33 14.44
N GLU A 105 13.63 36.44 13.64
CA GLU A 105 13.94 35.00 13.66
C GLU A 105 15.06 34.57 12.70
N HIS A 106 15.54 35.46 11.84
CA HIS A 106 16.56 35.16 10.83
C HIS A 106 17.70 36.17 10.84
N SER A 107 18.93 35.68 10.73
CA SER A 107 20.10 36.54 10.44
C SER A 107 20.00 37.09 9.00
N GLY A 108 20.20 38.40 8.81
CA GLY A 108 20.11 39.05 7.49
C GLY A 108 18.88 39.96 7.29
N SER A 109 18.27 40.45 8.38
CA SER A 109 17.28 41.54 8.35
C SER A 109 17.90 42.83 7.77
N PRO A 110 17.19 43.59 6.92
CA PRO A 110 15.76 43.48 6.60
C PRO A 110 15.44 42.54 5.43
N GLN A 111 14.27 41.89 5.51
CA GLN A 111 13.74 40.95 4.54
C GLN A 111 12.81 41.66 3.55
N ARG A 112 12.85 41.30 2.28
CA ARG A 112 12.08 41.97 1.23
C ARG A 112 10.66 41.42 1.17
N VAL A 113 9.68 42.26 0.87
CA VAL A 113 8.31 41.82 0.59
C VAL A 113 8.30 41.17 -0.79
N ALA A 114 8.02 39.87 -0.85
CA ALA A 114 8.18 39.07 -2.06
C ALA A 114 6.88 38.91 -2.85
N GLU A 115 5.72 39.11 -2.24
CA GLU A 115 4.41 38.97 -2.90
C GLU A 115 3.59 40.27 -2.88
N GLY A 116 2.72 40.43 -3.88
CA GLY A 116 1.73 41.50 -3.93
C GLY A 116 0.60 41.20 -4.91
N SER A 117 -0.24 42.20 -5.19
CA SER A 117 -1.36 42.07 -6.13
C SER A 117 -0.91 42.06 -7.60
N ILE A 118 -1.42 41.12 -8.38
CA ILE A 118 -1.24 41.12 -9.85
C ILE A 118 -1.99 42.27 -10.56
N LYS A 119 -2.96 42.92 -9.89
CA LYS A 119 -3.84 43.92 -10.50
C LYS A 119 -3.57 45.35 -10.04
N VAL A 120 -3.13 45.52 -8.80
CA VAL A 120 -2.95 46.83 -8.18
C VAL A 120 -1.48 47.10 -7.94
N TYR A 121 -1.00 48.20 -8.50
CA TYR A 121 0.40 48.59 -8.46
C TYR A 121 0.55 49.92 -7.73
N ILE A 122 1.60 50.04 -6.93
CA ILE A 122 2.00 51.26 -6.24
C ILE A 122 3.41 51.60 -6.73
N ASN A 123 3.54 52.75 -7.40
CA ASN A 123 4.78 53.15 -8.08
C ASN A 123 5.33 52.08 -9.04
N ASN A 124 4.47 51.46 -9.85
CA ASN A 124 4.78 50.38 -10.79
C ASN A 124 5.20 49.04 -10.18
N TRP A 125 5.03 48.84 -8.86
CA TRP A 125 5.30 47.57 -8.18
C TRP A 125 4.04 47.00 -7.55
N PRO A 126 3.85 45.66 -7.52
CA PRO A 126 2.67 45.04 -6.92
C PRO A 126 2.40 45.53 -5.50
N ALA A 127 1.16 45.91 -5.21
CA ALA A 127 0.76 46.37 -3.88
C ALA A 127 0.63 45.18 -2.92
N ALA A 128 1.32 45.22 -1.80
CA ALA A 128 1.29 44.15 -0.81
C ALA A 128 0.12 44.28 0.16
N ARG A 129 -0.31 43.14 0.72
CA ARG A 129 -1.54 43.00 1.50
C ARG A 129 -1.32 42.03 2.65
N LYS A 130 -2.27 42.02 3.59
CA LYS A 130 -2.37 40.98 4.60
C LYS A 130 -2.37 39.60 3.94
N GLY A 131 -1.50 38.72 4.43
CA GLY A 131 -1.28 37.37 3.93
C GLY A 131 -0.25 37.24 2.80
N ASP A 132 0.25 38.33 2.22
CA ASP A 132 1.37 38.29 1.27
C ASP A 132 2.69 38.02 2.02
N LEU A 133 3.62 37.30 1.38
CA LEU A 133 4.85 36.80 2.00
C LEU A 133 6.08 37.71 1.77
N LEU A 134 7.00 37.66 2.73
CA LEU A 134 8.36 38.18 2.61
C LEU A 134 9.33 37.08 2.13
N THR A 135 10.54 37.45 1.72
CA THR A 135 11.61 36.53 1.28
C THR A 135 11.97 35.47 2.31
N CYS A 136 11.71 35.70 3.60
CA CYS A 136 11.92 34.72 4.67
C CYS A 136 10.73 33.79 4.92
N SER A 137 9.64 33.87 4.14
CA SER A 137 8.32 33.22 4.39
C SER A 137 7.52 33.79 5.56
N ALA A 138 7.91 34.93 6.15
CA ALA A 138 7.03 35.63 7.08
C ALA A 138 5.83 36.20 6.30
N GLU A 139 4.62 36.03 6.81
CA GLU A 139 3.44 36.66 6.24
C GLU A 139 3.19 38.04 6.83
N ILE A 140 2.61 38.94 6.04
CA ILE A 140 2.07 40.20 6.54
C ILE A 140 0.80 39.88 7.36
N HIS A 141 0.88 40.04 8.66
CA HIS A 141 -0.15 39.59 9.61
C HIS A 141 -1.24 40.63 9.87
N GLN A 142 -0.86 41.91 9.82
CA GLN A 142 -1.74 43.05 10.00
C GLN A 142 -1.93 43.82 8.70
N GLY A 143 -3.09 44.44 8.52
CA GLY A 143 -3.37 45.31 7.38
C GLY A 143 -4.33 46.45 7.73
N SER A 144 -4.63 47.27 6.74
CA SER A 144 -5.60 48.35 6.82
C SER A 144 -7.01 47.86 7.11
N ALA A 145 -7.72 48.51 8.04
CA ALA A 145 -9.07 48.11 8.43
C ALA A 145 -10.14 48.36 7.35
N ASN A 146 -9.90 49.32 6.44
CA ASN A 146 -10.90 49.83 5.51
C ASN A 146 -10.39 49.99 4.06
N VAL A 147 -9.13 49.65 3.78
CA VAL A 147 -8.59 49.68 2.42
C VAL A 147 -8.29 48.26 2.01
N LEU A 148 -9.03 47.78 1.03
CA LEU A 148 -8.90 46.43 0.48
C LEU A 148 -8.29 46.50 -0.92
N ILE A 149 -7.40 45.57 -1.22
CA ILE A 149 -6.73 45.45 -2.51
C ILE A 149 -7.04 44.06 -3.08
N GLY A 150 -7.71 44.04 -4.23
CA GLY A 150 -8.04 42.82 -4.96
C GLY A 150 -6.90 42.31 -5.83
N GLY A 151 -7.12 41.16 -6.47
CA GLY A 151 -6.18 40.50 -7.38
C GLY A 151 -5.52 39.26 -6.76
N GLU A 152 -5.05 38.35 -7.61
CA GLU A 152 -4.27 37.19 -7.18
C GLU A 152 -2.87 37.61 -6.73
N LYS A 153 -2.18 36.69 -6.05
CA LYS A 153 -0.80 36.89 -5.60
C LYS A 153 0.15 36.81 -6.79
N ALA A 154 1.01 37.81 -6.93
CA ALA A 154 2.15 37.81 -7.83
C ALA A 154 3.43 37.73 -6.98
N GLN A 155 4.23 36.69 -7.19
CA GLN A 155 5.55 36.55 -6.58
C GLN A 155 6.57 37.34 -7.39
N THR A 156 7.31 38.22 -6.72
CA THR A 156 8.29 39.13 -7.30
C THR A 156 9.73 38.80 -6.90
N ASP A 157 9.93 38.07 -5.80
CA ASP A 157 11.24 37.62 -5.34
C ASP A 157 11.17 36.15 -4.89
N GLU A 158 12.32 35.50 -4.77
CA GLU A 158 12.42 34.13 -4.25
C GLU A 158 12.07 34.10 -2.76
N ILE A 159 11.18 33.19 -2.38
CA ILE A 159 10.73 33.01 -1.01
C ILE A 159 11.42 31.77 -0.44
N SER A 160 12.20 31.95 0.61
CA SER A 160 12.85 30.86 1.35
C SER A 160 11.80 30.16 2.22
N PRO A 161 11.45 28.89 1.96
CA PRO A 161 10.40 28.18 2.71
C PRO A 161 10.71 28.08 4.20
N GLU A 162 9.66 28.19 5.03
CA GLU A 162 9.81 28.10 6.49
C GLU A 162 10.34 26.73 6.96
N ILE A 163 9.95 25.66 6.25
CA ILE A 163 10.58 24.34 6.34
C ILE A 163 11.38 24.08 5.06
N PRO A 164 12.73 24.04 5.13
CA PRO A 164 13.54 23.77 3.96
C PRO A 164 13.24 22.40 3.35
N ALA A 165 13.27 22.31 2.01
CA ALA A 165 12.93 21.07 1.29
C ALA A 165 13.77 19.85 1.73
N TRP A 166 15.04 20.04 2.10
CA TRP A 166 15.89 18.94 2.59
C TRP A 166 15.37 18.31 3.88
N VAL A 167 14.68 19.10 4.74
CA VAL A 167 14.05 18.58 5.97
C VAL A 167 12.92 17.64 5.56
N ASN A 168 12.03 18.07 4.66
CA ASN A 168 10.92 17.24 4.16
C ASN A 168 11.44 15.95 3.50
N TRP A 169 12.48 16.02 2.67
CA TRP A 169 13.11 14.83 2.07
C TRP A 169 13.74 13.90 3.10
N THR A 170 14.38 14.47 4.13
CA THR A 170 14.97 13.67 5.23
C THR A 170 13.87 12.96 6.01
N MET A 171 12.78 13.65 6.36
CA MET A 171 11.68 13.04 7.09
C MET A 171 10.97 11.95 6.26
N LEU A 172 10.77 12.20 4.96
CA LEU A 172 10.26 11.17 4.05
C LEU A 172 11.16 9.93 4.04
N ALA A 173 12.48 10.10 3.98
CA ALA A 173 13.44 9.00 4.00
C ALA A 173 13.39 8.23 5.32
N VAL A 174 13.25 8.93 6.47
CA VAL A 174 13.04 8.31 7.77
C VAL A 174 11.75 7.49 7.80
N GLY A 175 10.64 8.05 7.30
CA GLY A 175 9.35 7.34 7.20
C GLY A 175 9.42 6.11 6.29
N ALA A 176 10.04 6.23 5.12
CA ALA A 176 10.25 5.12 4.19
C ALA A 176 11.19 4.05 4.76
N GLY A 177 12.25 4.45 5.47
CA GLY A 177 13.18 3.55 6.15
C GLY A 177 12.49 2.74 7.26
N ALA A 178 11.68 3.40 8.10
CA ALA A 178 10.86 2.73 9.10
C ALA A 178 9.90 1.72 8.45
N MET A 179 9.26 2.08 7.34
CA MET A 179 8.40 1.18 6.58
C MET A 179 9.17 -0.01 5.99
N ALA A 180 10.39 0.21 5.52
CA ALA A 180 11.23 -0.86 4.97
C ALA A 180 11.64 -1.87 6.04
N VAL A 181 11.88 -1.43 7.27
CA VAL A 181 12.15 -2.32 8.42
C VAL A 181 10.91 -3.16 8.76
N LEU A 182 9.71 -2.55 8.72
CA LEU A 182 8.47 -3.23 9.12
C LEU A 182 7.89 -4.17 8.05
N ALA A 183 7.94 -3.78 6.77
CA ALA A 183 7.23 -4.48 5.68
C ALA A 183 8.13 -4.84 4.49
N GLY A 184 9.42 -4.56 4.58
CA GLY A 184 10.39 -4.82 3.52
C GLY A 184 10.49 -3.70 2.48
N PRO A 185 11.60 -3.66 1.72
CA PRO A 185 11.96 -2.51 0.87
C PRO A 185 10.99 -2.30 -0.30
N ILE A 186 10.44 -3.37 -0.88
CA ILE A 186 9.49 -3.25 -1.99
C ILE A 186 8.20 -2.55 -1.52
N VAL A 187 7.66 -2.95 -0.37
CA VAL A 187 6.43 -2.34 0.15
C VAL A 187 6.67 -0.88 0.52
N ALA A 188 7.81 -0.56 1.13
CA ALA A 188 8.20 0.81 1.43
C ALA A 188 8.27 1.68 0.17
N LEU A 189 8.98 1.20 -0.87
CA LEU A 189 9.11 1.93 -2.13
C LEU A 189 7.74 2.16 -2.80
N THR A 190 6.91 1.13 -2.91
CA THR A 190 5.60 1.28 -3.56
C THR A 190 4.64 2.11 -2.73
N ALA A 191 4.69 2.04 -1.40
CA ALA A 191 3.92 2.91 -0.51
C ALA A 191 4.34 4.37 -0.63
N THR A 192 5.64 4.67 -0.63
CA THR A 192 6.14 6.05 -0.80
C THR A 192 5.75 6.61 -2.16
N ALA A 193 5.97 5.86 -3.24
CA ALA A 193 5.58 6.29 -4.58
C ALA A 193 4.06 6.48 -4.70
N GLY A 194 3.28 5.54 -4.15
CA GLY A 194 1.84 5.65 -4.07
C GLY A 194 1.40 6.90 -3.31
N GLY A 195 2.05 7.23 -2.19
CA GLY A 195 1.75 8.42 -1.39
C GLY A 195 2.04 9.72 -2.12
N MET A 196 3.17 9.82 -2.83
CA MET A 196 3.46 10.98 -3.68
C MET A 196 2.42 11.19 -4.78
N LEU A 197 2.08 10.11 -5.50
CA LEU A 197 1.10 10.15 -6.58
C LEU A 197 -0.29 10.49 -6.05
N GLY A 198 -0.69 9.85 -4.96
CA GLY A 198 -1.96 10.12 -4.30
C GLY A 198 -2.04 11.55 -3.76
N GLY A 199 -0.96 12.07 -3.18
CA GLY A 199 -0.90 13.44 -2.69
C GLY A 199 -0.99 14.47 -3.82
N THR A 200 -0.30 14.23 -4.93
CA THR A 200 -0.40 15.08 -6.12
C THR A 200 -1.82 15.08 -6.70
N GLY A 201 -2.45 13.90 -6.82
CA GLY A 201 -3.83 13.78 -7.27
C GLY A 201 -4.82 14.44 -6.32
N GLY A 202 -4.61 14.29 -5.01
CA GLY A 202 -5.40 14.94 -3.97
C GLY A 202 -5.25 16.47 -3.96
N ASN A 203 -4.05 16.98 -4.20
CA ASN A 203 -3.79 18.42 -4.31
C ASN A 203 -4.49 19.03 -5.53
N TRP A 204 -4.43 18.36 -6.69
CA TRP A 204 -5.11 18.80 -7.90
C TRP A 204 -6.63 18.80 -7.72
N LEU A 205 -7.20 17.67 -7.28
CA LEU A 205 -8.64 17.54 -7.05
C LEU A 205 -9.15 18.51 -5.97
N GLY A 206 -8.37 18.67 -4.89
CA GLY A 206 -8.69 19.58 -3.82
C GLY A 206 -8.66 21.05 -4.25
N GLY A 207 -7.73 21.42 -5.13
CA GLY A 207 -7.67 22.77 -5.71
C GLY A 207 -8.90 23.09 -6.55
N GLU A 208 -9.36 22.12 -7.35
CA GLU A 208 -10.57 22.25 -8.17
C GLU A 208 -11.84 22.37 -7.30
N ILE A 209 -11.97 21.54 -6.25
CA ILE A 209 -13.19 21.48 -5.42
C ILE A 209 -13.25 22.61 -4.40
N PHE A 210 -12.14 22.90 -3.72
CA PHE A 210 -12.11 23.81 -2.56
C PHE A 210 -11.44 25.15 -2.87
N GLY A 211 -10.82 25.29 -4.04
CA GLY A 211 -10.05 26.46 -4.45
C GLY A 211 -8.56 26.34 -4.10
N GLU A 212 -7.72 26.92 -4.95
CA GLU A 212 -6.27 26.95 -4.75
C GLU A 212 -5.87 27.66 -3.44
N GLY A 213 -4.94 27.06 -2.70
CA GLY A 213 -4.46 27.55 -1.41
C GLY A 213 -5.41 27.32 -0.24
N SER A 214 -6.60 26.78 -0.47
CA SER A 214 -7.58 26.52 0.58
C SER A 214 -7.15 25.42 1.55
N ASP A 215 -7.66 25.48 2.77
CA ASP A 215 -7.46 24.44 3.76
C ASP A 215 -8.05 23.09 3.31
N GLY A 216 -9.11 23.10 2.50
CA GLY A 216 -9.69 21.90 1.89
C GLY A 216 -8.76 21.22 0.88
N GLN A 217 -8.03 22.00 0.08
CA GLN A 217 -7.01 21.48 -0.83
C GLN A 217 -5.88 20.78 -0.05
N LYS A 218 -5.39 21.40 1.02
CA LYS A 218 -4.31 20.84 1.85
C LYS A 218 -4.71 19.51 2.50
N TRP A 219 -5.94 19.41 3.02
CA TRP A 219 -6.49 18.14 3.50
C TRP A 219 -6.63 17.09 2.40
N SER A 220 -7.09 17.50 1.21
CA SER A 220 -7.24 16.61 0.06
C SER A 220 -5.90 16.04 -0.38
N MET A 221 -4.84 16.85 -0.40
CA MET A 221 -3.46 16.39 -0.63
C MET A 221 -3.04 15.34 0.40
N PHE A 222 -3.25 15.59 1.68
CA PHE A 222 -2.86 14.64 2.74
C PHE A 222 -3.64 13.33 2.65
N ILE A 223 -4.97 13.39 2.51
CA ILE A 223 -5.83 12.19 2.35
C ILE A 223 -5.45 11.42 1.10
N GLY A 224 -5.23 12.12 -0.01
CA GLY A 224 -4.75 11.52 -1.26
C GLY A 224 -3.45 10.76 -1.04
N SER A 225 -2.49 11.34 -0.32
CA SER A 225 -1.23 10.68 0.03
C SER A 225 -1.43 9.42 0.88
N LEU A 226 -2.31 9.45 1.88
CA LEU A 226 -2.63 8.27 2.68
C LEU A 226 -3.26 7.14 1.82
N VAL A 227 -4.22 7.48 0.97
CA VAL A 227 -4.90 6.50 0.10
C VAL A 227 -3.93 5.91 -0.92
N GLY A 228 -3.18 6.77 -1.60
CA GLY A 228 -2.17 6.37 -2.57
C GLY A 228 -1.09 5.50 -1.94
N GLY A 229 -0.61 5.86 -0.75
CA GLY A 229 0.33 5.06 0.02
C GLY A 229 -0.25 3.69 0.39
N GLY A 230 -1.50 3.67 0.84
CA GLY A 230 -2.31 2.47 1.09
C GLY A 230 -2.32 1.48 -0.07
N LEU A 231 -2.70 1.98 -1.25
CA LEU A 231 -2.75 1.20 -2.48
C LEU A 231 -1.36 0.74 -2.92
N GLY A 232 -0.37 1.62 -2.81
CA GLY A 232 1.03 1.33 -3.09
C GLY A 232 1.57 0.17 -2.24
N ALA A 233 1.35 0.20 -0.92
CA ALA A 233 1.76 -0.88 -0.03
C ALA A 233 1.06 -2.20 -0.37
N LYS A 234 -0.25 -2.16 -0.64
CA LYS A 234 -1.02 -3.34 -1.06
C LYS A 234 -0.49 -3.95 -2.36
N GLY A 235 -0.13 -3.10 -3.33
CA GLY A 235 0.53 -3.53 -4.56
C GLY A 235 1.88 -4.19 -4.30
N GLY A 236 2.71 -3.58 -3.44
CA GLY A 236 4.01 -4.11 -3.03
C GLY A 236 3.92 -5.48 -2.36
N MET A 237 2.97 -5.65 -1.44
CA MET A 237 2.72 -6.95 -0.78
C MET A 237 2.28 -8.02 -1.78
N LYS A 238 1.36 -7.69 -2.71
CA LYS A 238 0.95 -8.62 -3.77
C LYS A 238 2.13 -9.04 -4.66
N TYR A 239 2.99 -8.10 -5.02
CA TYR A 239 4.17 -8.38 -5.83
C TYR A 239 5.18 -9.26 -5.08
N GLN A 240 5.41 -9.01 -3.78
CA GLN A 240 6.24 -9.89 -2.95
C GLN A 240 5.67 -11.31 -2.88
N ALA A 241 4.36 -11.45 -2.64
CA ALA A 241 3.70 -12.76 -2.63
C ALA A 241 3.82 -13.48 -3.99
N TRP A 242 3.66 -12.76 -5.10
CA TRP A 242 3.86 -13.30 -6.44
C TRP A 242 5.32 -13.75 -6.68
N ARG A 243 6.31 -12.95 -6.26
CA ARG A 243 7.73 -13.31 -6.37
C ARG A 243 8.11 -14.50 -5.49
N ALA A 244 7.50 -14.60 -4.32
CA ALA A 244 7.67 -15.73 -3.41
C ALA A 244 6.90 -16.97 -3.87
N THR A 245 6.02 -16.86 -4.87
CA THR A 245 5.29 -18.01 -5.40
C THR A 245 6.29 -18.99 -6.01
N PRO A 246 6.43 -20.20 -5.44
CA PRO A 246 7.44 -21.12 -5.90
C PRO A 246 7.11 -21.63 -7.31
N LYS A 247 8.13 -21.78 -8.18
CA LYS A 247 7.92 -22.29 -9.55
C LYS A 247 7.41 -23.74 -9.52
N PRO A 248 6.47 -24.15 -10.39
CA PRO A 248 6.00 -25.53 -10.40
C PRO A 248 7.16 -26.51 -10.70
N LEU A 249 7.29 -27.57 -9.90
CA LEU A 249 8.35 -28.58 -10.07
C LEU A 249 8.15 -29.47 -11.29
N ILE A 250 6.93 -29.50 -11.83
CA ILE A 250 6.54 -30.33 -12.95
C ILE A 250 5.78 -29.52 -14.01
N ASN A 251 5.82 -29.99 -15.25
CA ASN A 251 5.00 -29.45 -16.33
C ASN A 251 3.81 -30.37 -16.57
N ILE A 252 2.69 -30.08 -15.90
CA ILE A 252 1.48 -30.92 -15.95
C ILE A 252 0.95 -31.11 -17.38
N ARG A 253 1.14 -30.12 -18.27
CA ARG A 253 0.70 -30.23 -19.68
C ARG A 253 1.46 -31.30 -20.46
N LYS A 254 2.72 -31.56 -20.11
CA LYS A 254 3.52 -32.65 -20.72
C LYS A 254 3.25 -34.01 -20.10
N ILE A 255 2.83 -34.03 -18.83
CA ILE A 255 2.66 -35.26 -18.05
C ILE A 255 1.24 -35.81 -18.22
N SER A 256 0.22 -34.95 -18.14
CA SER A 256 -1.20 -35.33 -18.13
C SER A 256 -1.55 -36.35 -19.22
N PRO A 257 -1.20 -36.17 -20.52
CA PRO A 257 -1.58 -37.13 -21.56
C PRO A 257 -1.01 -38.55 -21.38
N LYS A 258 0.02 -38.72 -20.54
CA LYS A 258 0.66 -40.01 -20.27
C LYS A 258 0.04 -40.76 -19.09
N LEU A 259 -0.86 -40.11 -18.35
CA LEU A 259 -1.50 -40.65 -17.15
C LEU A 259 -2.83 -41.35 -17.44
N ALA A 260 -3.30 -41.37 -18.69
CA ALA A 260 -4.50 -42.10 -19.07
C ALA A 260 -4.29 -43.61 -18.89
N THR A 261 -5.30 -44.27 -18.31
CA THR A 261 -5.35 -45.72 -18.11
C THR A 261 -6.44 -46.33 -18.97
N GLU A 262 -6.36 -47.64 -19.19
CA GLU A 262 -7.48 -48.38 -19.77
C GLU A 262 -8.70 -48.34 -18.83
N PRO A 263 -9.94 -48.47 -19.36
CA PRO A 263 -11.14 -48.56 -18.54
C PRO A 263 -11.04 -49.67 -17.50
N ASP A 264 -11.62 -49.46 -16.32
CA ASP A 264 -11.69 -50.49 -15.26
C ASP A 264 -10.32 -50.97 -14.77
N THR A 265 -9.24 -50.20 -14.93
CA THR A 265 -7.88 -50.57 -14.46
C THR A 265 -7.31 -49.64 -13.41
N ALA A 266 -7.91 -48.48 -13.16
CA ALA A 266 -7.33 -47.48 -12.28
C ALA A 266 -7.52 -47.82 -10.79
N PHE A 267 -6.39 -47.80 -10.06
CA PHE A 267 -6.34 -47.89 -8.61
C PHE A 267 -5.83 -46.60 -7.98
N PHE A 268 -6.45 -46.20 -6.88
CA PHE A 268 -6.01 -45.14 -5.97
C PHE A 268 -5.63 -45.75 -4.62
N TRP A 269 -5.00 -44.98 -3.75
CA TRP A 269 -4.74 -45.43 -2.39
C TRP A 269 -4.57 -44.29 -1.41
N SER A 270 -4.90 -44.54 -0.14
CA SER A 270 -4.67 -43.59 0.96
C SER A 270 -4.73 -44.29 2.31
N GLY A 271 -3.95 -43.80 3.28
CA GLY A 271 -4.00 -44.30 4.65
C GLY A 271 -3.42 -45.69 4.87
N ARG A 272 -3.62 -46.21 6.08
CA ARG A 272 -3.16 -47.54 6.53
C ARG A 272 -4.22 -48.18 7.43
N SER A 273 -4.25 -49.51 7.46
CA SER A 273 -5.04 -50.29 8.43
C SER A 273 -4.11 -51.25 9.16
N LYS A 274 -4.01 -51.13 10.49
CA LYS A 274 -3.10 -51.93 11.33
C LYS A 274 -1.65 -51.89 10.84
N GLY A 275 -1.20 -50.72 10.38
CA GLY A 275 0.14 -50.53 9.82
C GLY A 275 0.34 -51.02 8.38
N MET A 276 -0.63 -51.74 7.78
CA MET A 276 -0.59 -52.14 6.37
C MET A 276 -1.24 -51.09 5.46
N GLY A 277 -0.52 -50.68 4.42
CA GLY A 277 -0.96 -49.68 3.44
C GLY A 277 0.25 -49.02 2.79
N GLY A 278 0.05 -47.91 2.08
CA GLY A 278 1.11 -47.25 1.34
C GLY A 278 1.22 -47.70 -0.12
N PRO A 279 2.15 -47.10 -0.88
CA PRO A 279 2.21 -47.23 -2.33
C PRO A 279 2.53 -48.66 -2.79
N ASP A 280 3.45 -49.35 -2.11
CA ASP A 280 3.87 -50.70 -2.51
C ASP A 280 2.76 -51.75 -2.29
N VAL A 281 2.04 -51.63 -1.17
CA VAL A 281 0.89 -52.52 -0.86
C VAL A 281 -0.24 -52.28 -1.86
N ALA A 282 -0.54 -51.00 -2.14
CA ALA A 282 -1.55 -50.64 -3.12
C ALA A 282 -1.18 -51.11 -4.54
N GLU A 283 0.08 -50.98 -4.93
CA GLU A 283 0.59 -51.47 -6.23
C GLU A 283 0.46 -52.99 -6.33
N GLY A 284 0.81 -53.74 -5.27
CA GLY A 284 0.65 -55.20 -5.23
C GLY A 284 -0.81 -55.62 -5.42
N ILE A 285 -1.73 -54.99 -4.68
CA ILE A 285 -3.17 -55.25 -4.79
C ILE A 285 -3.68 -54.88 -6.18
N ALA A 286 -3.31 -53.72 -6.72
CA ALA A 286 -3.69 -53.28 -8.05
C ALA A 286 -3.23 -54.29 -9.12
N ARG A 287 -1.96 -54.70 -9.11
CA ARG A 287 -1.40 -55.67 -10.07
C ARG A 287 -2.09 -57.02 -10.00
N SER A 288 -2.37 -57.55 -8.80
CA SER A 288 -3.09 -58.82 -8.63
C SER A 288 -4.51 -58.80 -9.19
N ARG A 289 -5.08 -57.60 -9.39
CA ARG A 289 -6.44 -57.37 -9.90
C ARG A 289 -6.44 -56.76 -11.31
N GLY A 290 -5.31 -56.86 -12.02
CA GLY A 290 -5.16 -56.39 -13.40
C GLY A 290 -5.21 -54.87 -13.57
N GLY A 291 -4.91 -54.11 -12.51
CA GLY A 291 -4.93 -52.65 -12.52
C GLY A 291 -3.58 -51.99 -12.23
N VAL A 292 -3.60 -50.66 -12.27
CA VAL A 292 -2.42 -49.80 -12.09
C VAL A 292 -2.72 -48.67 -11.11
N THR A 293 -1.73 -48.32 -10.29
CA THR A 293 -1.73 -47.11 -9.45
C THR A 293 -1.10 -45.93 -10.18
N LEU A 294 -1.30 -44.72 -9.65
CA LEU A 294 -0.63 -43.53 -10.13
C LEU A 294 0.90 -43.68 -10.14
N GLU A 295 1.49 -44.18 -9.06
CA GLU A 295 2.92 -44.37 -8.90
C GLU A 295 3.46 -45.41 -9.89
N SER A 296 2.74 -46.51 -10.10
CA SER A 296 3.13 -47.52 -11.09
C SER A 296 3.10 -46.95 -12.52
N THR A 297 2.09 -46.14 -12.84
CA THR A 297 1.96 -45.46 -14.14
C THR A 297 3.11 -44.46 -14.36
N ILE A 298 3.46 -43.70 -13.32
CA ILE A 298 4.58 -42.75 -13.33
C ILE A 298 5.90 -43.48 -13.60
N LYS A 299 6.12 -44.61 -12.92
CA LYS A 299 7.32 -45.46 -13.05
C LYS A 299 7.43 -46.06 -14.45
N ASP A 300 6.35 -46.67 -14.95
CA ASP A 300 6.31 -47.33 -16.27
C ASP A 300 6.50 -46.33 -17.43
N LYS A 301 5.97 -45.11 -17.29
CA LYS A 301 6.11 -44.05 -18.30
C LYS A 301 7.37 -43.19 -18.12
N ASN A 302 8.24 -43.55 -17.17
CA ASN A 302 9.48 -42.85 -16.84
C ASN A 302 9.28 -41.34 -16.60
N ILE A 303 8.21 -40.99 -15.88
CA ILE A 303 7.88 -39.61 -15.53
C ILE A 303 8.69 -39.23 -14.29
N LYS A 304 9.53 -38.20 -14.40
CA LYS A 304 10.29 -37.68 -13.25
C LYS A 304 9.38 -36.87 -12.35
N MET A 305 9.11 -37.38 -11.16
CA MET A 305 8.37 -36.71 -10.11
C MET A 305 9.31 -36.25 -8.99
N PRO A 306 9.02 -35.13 -8.31
CA PRO A 306 9.69 -34.80 -7.07
C PRO A 306 9.34 -35.83 -5.99
N GLU A 307 10.24 -36.04 -5.04
CA GLU A 307 9.92 -36.85 -3.86
C GLU A 307 8.75 -36.23 -3.09
N TRP A 308 7.89 -37.08 -2.53
CA TRP A 308 6.82 -36.61 -1.66
C TRP A 308 7.41 -36.09 -0.35
N ASP A 309 7.28 -34.78 -0.17
CA ASP A 309 7.71 -34.04 1.01
C ASP A 309 6.53 -33.22 1.56
N PHE A 310 6.21 -33.44 2.83
CA PHE A 310 5.13 -32.79 3.57
C PHE A 310 5.45 -31.35 3.96
N ASP A 311 6.73 -31.02 4.05
CA ASP A 311 7.20 -29.70 4.45
C ASP A 311 7.45 -28.80 3.21
N ASN A 312 7.29 -29.37 2.01
CA ASN A 312 7.48 -28.67 0.76
C ASN A 312 6.16 -28.49 -0.02
N PRO A 313 5.55 -27.28 0.02
CA PRO A 313 4.32 -26.98 -0.71
C PRO A 313 4.40 -27.22 -2.23
N GLN A 314 5.58 -27.11 -2.84
CA GLN A 314 5.75 -27.39 -4.27
C GLN A 314 5.67 -28.87 -4.59
N SER A 315 6.22 -29.72 -3.70
CA SER A 315 6.09 -31.17 -3.80
C SER A 315 4.61 -31.54 -3.68
N ILE A 316 3.94 -31.07 -2.61
CA ILE A 316 2.51 -31.32 -2.39
C ILE A 316 1.71 -30.92 -3.64
N LYS A 317 1.90 -29.69 -4.12
CA LYS A 317 1.19 -29.19 -5.31
C LYS A 317 1.49 -29.99 -6.58
N ALA A 318 2.73 -30.42 -6.79
CA ALA A 318 3.09 -31.24 -7.95
C ALA A 318 2.35 -32.59 -7.94
N TRP A 319 2.27 -33.22 -6.76
CA TRP A 319 1.52 -34.47 -6.58
C TRP A 319 0.01 -34.26 -6.65
N GLU A 320 -0.54 -33.17 -6.09
CA GLU A 320 -1.95 -32.79 -6.24
C GLU A 320 -2.33 -32.56 -7.71
N ASP A 321 -1.51 -31.84 -8.47
CA ASP A 321 -1.74 -31.56 -9.89
C ASP A 321 -1.76 -32.86 -10.73
N VAL A 322 -0.85 -33.79 -10.42
CA VAL A 322 -0.75 -35.09 -11.11
C VAL A 322 -1.88 -36.04 -10.71
N SER A 323 -2.20 -36.15 -9.43
CA SER A 323 -3.37 -36.88 -8.92
C SER A 323 -4.67 -36.36 -9.51
N ALA A 324 -4.84 -35.03 -9.58
CA ALA A 324 -6.01 -34.40 -10.19
C ALA A 324 -6.10 -34.70 -11.69
N ALA A 325 -4.98 -34.71 -12.41
CA ALA A 325 -4.94 -35.06 -13.83
C ALA A 325 -5.21 -36.55 -14.06
N TYR A 326 -4.74 -37.43 -13.18
CA TYR A 326 -5.02 -38.86 -13.20
C TYR A 326 -6.52 -39.13 -12.99
N ALA A 327 -7.11 -38.61 -11.91
CA ALA A 327 -8.54 -38.78 -11.60
C ALA A 327 -9.49 -38.28 -12.71
N LYS A 328 -9.09 -37.28 -13.50
CA LYS A 328 -9.87 -36.79 -14.64
C LYS A 328 -9.82 -37.69 -15.88
N GLN A 329 -8.81 -38.54 -15.98
CA GLN A 329 -8.55 -39.33 -17.19
C GLN A 329 -8.97 -40.79 -17.07
N VAL A 330 -9.22 -41.27 -15.84
CA VAL A 330 -9.72 -42.62 -15.59
C VAL A 330 -11.20 -42.76 -15.98
N SER A 331 -11.63 -43.99 -16.24
CA SER A 331 -13.01 -44.31 -16.64
C SER A 331 -13.42 -45.72 -16.19
N GLY A 332 -14.72 -45.94 -16.07
CA GLY A 332 -15.31 -47.21 -15.65
C GLY A 332 -15.35 -47.37 -14.13
N GLU A 333 -15.11 -48.59 -13.66
CA GLU A 333 -15.01 -48.97 -12.25
C GLU A 333 -13.62 -48.64 -11.70
N ILE A 334 -13.61 -47.80 -10.68
CA ILE A 334 -12.42 -47.34 -9.98
C ILE A 334 -12.31 -48.07 -8.65
N ARG A 335 -11.10 -48.53 -8.32
CA ARG A 335 -10.82 -49.14 -7.02
C ARG A 335 -9.86 -48.25 -6.23
N ALA A 336 -10.02 -48.19 -4.92
CA ALA A 336 -9.15 -47.40 -4.06
C ALA A 336 -8.76 -48.18 -2.82
N VAL A 337 -7.47 -48.39 -2.58
CA VAL A 337 -6.97 -49.05 -1.37
C VAL A 337 -6.94 -48.02 -0.24
N VAL A 338 -7.97 -48.00 0.59
CA VAL A 338 -8.19 -46.96 1.61
C VAL A 338 -8.15 -47.60 2.99
N GLY A 339 -7.20 -47.18 3.82
CA GLY A 339 -7.08 -47.66 5.19
C GLY A 339 -7.97 -46.89 6.19
N GLU A 340 -8.16 -47.48 7.37
CA GLU A 340 -8.93 -46.89 8.48
C GLU A 340 -8.26 -45.62 9.04
N GLU A 341 -6.93 -45.53 8.98
CA GLU A 341 -6.16 -44.37 9.45
C GLU A 341 -5.78 -43.46 8.30
N LEU A 342 -6.51 -42.34 8.16
CA LEU A 342 -6.24 -41.29 7.17
C LEU A 342 -5.61 -40.06 7.81
N ARG A 343 -4.62 -39.48 7.12
CA ARG A 343 -4.04 -38.20 7.54
C ARG A 343 -5.02 -37.05 7.26
N PRO A 344 -5.13 -36.05 8.13
CA PRO A 344 -5.84 -34.81 7.82
C PRO A 344 -5.30 -34.16 6.54
N GLY A 345 -6.18 -33.73 5.63
CA GLY A 345 -5.76 -33.14 4.35
C GLY A 345 -5.18 -34.14 3.34
N ASN A 346 -5.52 -35.44 3.43
CA ASN A 346 -5.05 -36.42 2.46
C ASN A 346 -5.57 -36.14 1.03
N ILE A 347 -4.77 -36.54 0.04
CA ILE A 347 -5.03 -36.27 -1.38
C ILE A 347 -6.30 -36.99 -1.85
N TRP A 348 -6.55 -38.20 -1.35
CA TRP A 348 -7.73 -38.99 -1.72
C TRP A 348 -9.04 -38.24 -1.44
N GLU A 349 -9.26 -37.81 -0.20
CA GLU A 349 -10.51 -37.13 0.19
C GLU A 349 -10.62 -35.71 -0.37
N ASN A 350 -9.51 -34.97 -0.44
CA ASN A 350 -9.53 -33.54 -0.76
C ASN A 350 -9.38 -33.24 -2.26
N VAL A 351 -8.75 -34.14 -3.02
CA VAL A 351 -8.41 -33.92 -4.43
C VAL A 351 -9.05 -34.96 -5.34
N GLU A 352 -8.79 -36.24 -5.10
CA GLU A 352 -9.12 -37.32 -6.05
C GLU A 352 -10.60 -37.69 -6.01
N LEU A 353 -11.14 -38.02 -4.84
CA LEU A 353 -12.52 -38.49 -4.67
C LEU A 353 -13.56 -37.49 -5.22
N PRO A 354 -13.51 -36.18 -4.90
CA PRO A 354 -14.46 -35.21 -5.47
C PRO A 354 -14.38 -35.14 -7.01
N ARG A 355 -13.18 -35.30 -7.59
CA ARG A 355 -12.97 -35.27 -9.04
C ARG A 355 -13.45 -36.56 -9.71
N LEU A 356 -13.29 -37.71 -9.07
CA LEU A 356 -13.80 -38.98 -9.54
C LEU A 356 -15.34 -38.98 -9.58
N MET A 357 -15.99 -38.47 -8.52
CA MET A 357 -17.45 -38.35 -8.49
C MET A 357 -17.97 -37.37 -9.56
N ALA A 358 -17.23 -36.29 -9.84
CA ALA A 358 -17.55 -35.33 -10.90
C ALA A 358 -17.24 -35.85 -12.32
N ASN A 359 -16.42 -36.88 -12.47
CA ASN A 359 -16.06 -37.45 -13.77
C ASN A 359 -17.19 -38.36 -14.28
N GLU A 360 -17.88 -37.93 -15.33
CA GLU A 360 -19.02 -38.66 -15.92
C GLU A 360 -18.65 -40.05 -16.45
N LYS A 361 -17.37 -40.28 -16.78
CA LYS A 361 -16.89 -41.57 -17.26
C LYS A 361 -16.69 -42.59 -16.14
N VAL A 362 -16.75 -42.16 -14.87
CA VAL A 362 -16.64 -43.05 -13.70
C VAL A 362 -18.03 -43.56 -13.34
N THR A 363 -18.19 -44.88 -13.38
CA THR A 363 -19.47 -45.57 -13.17
C THR A 363 -19.60 -46.09 -11.74
N LYS A 364 -18.50 -46.50 -11.11
CA LYS A 364 -18.48 -47.07 -9.76
C LYS A 364 -17.14 -46.81 -9.07
N ILE A 365 -17.16 -46.53 -7.77
CA ILE A 365 -15.96 -46.41 -6.93
C ILE A 365 -16.08 -47.39 -5.76
N THR A 366 -15.11 -48.28 -5.66
CA THR A 366 -15.03 -49.32 -4.63
C THR A 366 -13.76 -49.13 -3.80
N THR A 367 -13.89 -48.97 -2.48
CA THR A 367 -12.74 -48.96 -1.58
C THR A 367 -12.40 -50.38 -1.13
N ILE A 368 -11.12 -50.66 -0.97
CA ILE A 368 -10.57 -51.94 -0.51
C ILE A 368 -9.77 -51.65 0.76
N ASP A 369 -10.10 -52.29 1.87
CA ASP A 369 -9.30 -52.19 3.08
C ASP A 369 -7.96 -52.93 2.87
N PRO A 370 -6.80 -52.28 3.09
CA PRO A 370 -5.49 -52.89 2.82
C PRO A 370 -5.20 -54.13 3.69
N TYR A 371 -5.82 -54.25 4.86
CA TYR A 371 -5.57 -55.36 5.79
C TYR A 371 -6.48 -56.57 5.55
N SER A 372 -7.79 -56.34 5.56
CA SER A 372 -8.82 -57.37 5.44
C SER A 372 -9.18 -57.71 3.99
N GLN A 373 -8.77 -56.88 3.03
CA GLN A 373 -9.18 -56.97 1.62
C GLN A 373 -10.70 -56.84 1.41
N ALA A 374 -11.43 -56.36 2.43
CA ALA A 374 -12.87 -56.13 2.33
C ALA A 374 -13.17 -54.99 1.36
N GLU A 375 -14.18 -55.19 0.52
CA GLU A 375 -14.60 -54.21 -0.48
C GLU A 375 -15.86 -53.47 -0.02
N THR A 376 -15.88 -52.16 -0.22
CA THR A 376 -17.04 -51.31 0.06
C THR A 376 -17.30 -50.39 -1.12
N VAL A 377 -18.51 -50.42 -1.67
CA VAL A 377 -18.91 -49.51 -2.74
C VAL A 377 -19.27 -48.17 -2.10
N ILE A 378 -18.52 -47.12 -2.43
CA ILE A 378 -18.73 -45.78 -1.87
C ILE A 378 -19.44 -44.84 -2.86
N PHE A 379 -19.45 -45.19 -4.14
CA PHE A 379 -20.16 -44.46 -5.17
C PHE A 379 -20.55 -45.41 -6.31
N GLN A 380 -21.77 -45.27 -6.80
CA GLN A 380 -22.24 -45.94 -8.01
C GLN A 380 -23.18 -45.00 -8.75
N ARG A 381 -22.93 -44.80 -10.04
CA ARG A 381 -23.78 -43.99 -10.90
C ARG A 381 -24.98 -44.84 -11.33
N GLY A 382 -26.19 -44.35 -11.07
CA GLY A 382 -27.41 -45.00 -11.55
C GLY A 382 -27.43 -45.05 -13.07
N ASN A 383 -28.03 -46.11 -13.62
CA ASN A 383 -28.20 -46.31 -15.06
C ASN A 383 -28.97 -45.17 -15.73
#